data_AF-A0A6C0HL82-F1
#
_entry.id   AF-A0A6C0HL82-F1
#
_cell.length_a   1.000
_cell.length_b   1.000
_cell.length_c   1.000
_cell.angle_alpha   90.00
_cell.angle_beta   90.00
_cell.angle_gamma   90.00
#
_symmetry.space_group_name_H-M   'P 1'
#
loop_
_entity.id
_entity.type
_entity.pdbx_description
1 polymer ?
#
loop_
_entity_poly.entity_id
_entity_poly.type
_entity_poly.pdbx_seq_one_letter_code
_entity_poly.pdbx_strand_id
1 'polypeptide(L)'
;MSTTYADGDMVVNMTDRDSYSHPLRDTYKVVYDLTTENHHFQAGPEGLIVHNTDSLFVEFNPRNPQTGERLEGREARQATIDITGEAGHFITKALAAPHDFEFDKAFDPLLMFSKKRYAGNMYEENADDYVHKYMGIALKRRDNAPIVKTIFGGAMRMLLDKRDVNGAFRFVKEKCMELVDGKVSLGQLTVTKSLRADYADPARIAHKALADRITLRDPGNAPAAGDRIGYIYIAAKGGQEASKLQGERIETPQFIKENELVPDYRHYIEHQLQNPISQAFGLLVEYVPGFDAGLLRGCPTAEDLDGYLAFREGVAARLLFGESLKRFEKASTRSAMTSMFNGKAVITVMARPVRHKSVEIEKPQIQPTGTQRVMSNYMYDSMVVSNINKKQRSERAAKKKEEEKASEMVSEKK
;
A
#
# COMPACT_ATOMS: atom_id res chain seq x y z
N MET A 1 -45.39 -59.97 -27.46
CA MET A 1 -44.61 -59.24 -28.47
C MET A 1 -43.53 -58.47 -27.68
N SER A 2 -42.38 -59.06 -27.36
CA SER A 2 -41.15 -59.13 -28.19
C SER A 2 -40.58 -57.73 -28.48
N THR A 3 -39.37 -57.31 -28.09
CA THR A 3 -38.25 -57.87 -27.27
C THR A 3 -37.31 -56.67 -26.92
N THR A 4 -36.27 -56.69 -26.05
CA THR A 4 -35.47 -57.74 -25.37
C THR A 4 -34.96 -57.20 -24.00
N TYR A 5 -34.08 -57.95 -23.30
CA TYR A 5 -33.27 -57.52 -22.15
C TYR A 5 -31.76 -57.73 -22.44
N ALA A 6 -30.89 -56.97 -21.76
CA ALA A 6 -29.53 -57.31 -21.27
C ALA A 6 -28.96 -56.06 -20.56
N ASP A 7 -28.88 -56.05 -19.23
CA ASP A 7 -27.73 -56.46 -18.39
C ASP A 7 -26.81 -55.27 -18.03
N GLY A 8 -26.59 -54.91 -16.76
CA GLY A 8 -27.16 -55.46 -15.53
C GLY A 8 -26.88 -54.58 -14.31
N ASP A 9 -27.61 -54.81 -13.22
CA ASP A 9 -27.46 -54.08 -11.96
C ASP A 9 -26.13 -54.40 -11.24
N MET A 10 -25.53 -53.39 -10.62
CA MET A 10 -24.82 -53.59 -9.35
C MET A 10 -25.14 -52.46 -8.37
N VAL A 11 -26.05 -52.75 -7.44
CA VAL A 11 -26.17 -52.01 -6.18
C VAL A 11 -24.93 -52.31 -5.35
N VAL A 12 -24.14 -51.28 -5.02
CA VAL A 12 -23.02 -51.39 -4.08
C VAL A 12 -23.30 -50.52 -2.86
N ASN A 13 -23.92 -51.11 -1.84
CA ASN A 13 -23.75 -50.63 -0.48
C ASN A 13 -22.38 -51.11 0.01
N MET A 14 -21.44 -50.20 0.24
CA MET A 14 -20.22 -50.50 0.98
C MET A 14 -19.96 -49.47 2.08
N THR A 15 -20.30 -49.90 3.29
CA THR A 15 -19.60 -49.52 4.51
C THR A 15 -18.13 -49.94 4.45
N ASP A 16 -17.32 -49.27 5.28
CA ASP A 16 -15.92 -49.55 5.62
C ASP A 16 -14.79 -49.16 4.64
N ARG A 17 -13.99 -48.24 5.18
CA ARG A 17 -12.53 -48.05 5.18
C ARG A 17 -11.63 -48.64 4.08
N ASP A 18 -10.68 -47.76 3.75
CA ASP A 18 -9.32 -47.98 3.26
C ASP A 18 -9.09 -48.39 1.79
N SER A 19 -8.30 -47.53 1.13
CA SER A 19 -7.59 -47.74 -0.14
C SER A 19 -8.43 -48.14 -1.37
N TYR A 20 -8.49 -47.26 -2.38
CA TYR A 20 -7.85 -47.51 -3.69
C TYR A 20 -7.89 -46.25 -4.56
N SER A 21 -6.79 -45.98 -5.26
CA SER A 21 -6.59 -44.79 -6.10
C SER A 21 -7.39 -44.84 -7.40
N HIS A 22 -8.23 -43.83 -7.67
CA HIS A 22 -8.88 -43.64 -8.97
C HIS A 22 -8.10 -42.66 -9.87
N PRO A 23 -7.72 -43.05 -11.11
CA PRO A 23 -6.82 -42.29 -11.97
C PRO A 23 -7.55 -41.29 -12.89
N LEU A 24 -8.21 -40.27 -12.33
CA LEU A 24 -8.84 -39.16 -13.08
C LEU A 24 -8.66 -37.79 -12.39
N ARG A 25 -7.54 -37.57 -11.67
CA ARG A 25 -7.29 -36.29 -10.96
C ARG A 25 -6.60 -35.20 -11.78
N ASP A 26 -6.10 -35.51 -12.97
CA ASP A 26 -5.41 -34.54 -13.82
C ASP A 26 -6.35 -33.96 -14.88
N THR A 27 -6.94 -32.78 -14.62
CA THR A 27 -7.13 -31.64 -15.57
C THR A 27 -8.02 -30.46 -15.09
N TYR A 28 -8.10 -30.16 -13.78
CA TYR A 28 -8.57 -28.83 -13.34
C TYR A 28 -7.68 -28.24 -12.25
N LYS A 29 -6.73 -27.37 -12.64
CA LYS A 29 -5.99 -26.49 -11.71
C LYS A 29 -6.87 -25.31 -11.32
N VAL A 30 -7.79 -25.51 -10.38
CA VAL A 30 -8.55 -24.41 -9.75
C VAL A 30 -7.66 -23.76 -8.69
N VAL A 31 -7.39 -22.46 -8.84
CA VAL A 31 -6.64 -21.67 -7.84
C VAL A 31 -7.63 -21.14 -6.82
N TYR A 32 -7.47 -21.53 -5.56
CA TYR A 32 -8.18 -20.94 -4.42
C TYR A 32 -7.26 -19.95 -3.72
N ASP A 33 -7.74 -18.72 -3.50
CA ASP A 33 -6.97 -17.67 -2.84
C ASP A 33 -7.86 -16.63 -2.17
N LEU A 34 -8.02 -16.75 -0.86
CA LEU A 34 -8.58 -15.69 -0.03
C LEU A 34 -7.99 -15.76 1.38
N THR A 35 -8.11 -14.67 2.12
CA THR A 35 -7.34 -14.41 3.33
C THR A 35 -8.17 -13.64 4.35
N THR A 36 -7.80 -13.66 5.63
CA THR A 36 -8.33 -12.75 6.67
C THR A 36 -7.31 -11.65 6.99
N GLU A 37 -7.54 -10.81 8.00
CA GLU A 37 -6.57 -9.75 8.39
C GLU A 37 -5.34 -10.30 9.16
N ASN A 38 -5.49 -11.44 9.84
CA ASN A 38 -4.41 -12.16 10.56
C ASN A 38 -4.26 -13.64 10.11
N HIS A 39 -4.84 -13.99 8.97
CA HIS A 39 -4.62 -15.22 8.18
C HIS A 39 -4.91 -16.61 8.80
N HIS A 40 -5.40 -16.74 10.04
CA HIS A 40 -5.62 -18.05 10.67
C HIS A 40 -7.07 -18.32 11.11
N PHE A 41 -7.56 -19.53 10.79
CA PHE A 41 -8.65 -20.22 11.49
C PHE A 41 -8.13 -21.61 11.88
N GLN A 42 -8.36 -22.05 13.13
CA GLN A 42 -8.05 -23.43 13.54
C GLN A 42 -9.26 -24.31 13.24
N ALA A 43 -9.06 -25.40 12.49
CA ALA A 43 -10.09 -26.41 12.24
C ALA A 43 -9.54 -27.82 12.54
N GLY A 44 -10.13 -28.48 13.54
CA GLY A 44 -9.80 -29.86 13.90
C GLY A 44 -8.52 -30.04 14.75
N PRO A 45 -8.24 -31.29 15.17
CA PRO A 45 -6.97 -31.66 15.79
C PRO A 45 -5.79 -31.39 14.85
N GLU A 46 -4.58 -31.28 15.38
CA GLU A 46 -3.33 -31.03 14.64
C GLU A 46 -3.18 -29.64 13.99
N GLY A 47 -4.16 -28.74 14.17
CA GLY A 47 -3.97 -27.31 13.87
C GLY A 47 -3.99 -26.97 12.37
N LEU A 48 -4.82 -27.66 11.59
CA LEU A 48 -5.05 -27.35 10.18
C LEU A 48 -5.52 -25.89 10.04
N ILE A 49 -4.78 -25.10 9.25
CA ILE A 49 -5.12 -23.72 8.91
C ILE A 49 -5.93 -23.74 7.62
N VAL A 50 -7.20 -23.35 7.70
CA VAL A 50 -8.11 -23.32 6.55
C VAL A 50 -8.34 -21.88 6.09
N HIS A 51 -8.29 -21.66 4.78
CA HIS A 51 -8.62 -20.40 4.15
C HIS A 51 -9.98 -20.54 3.46
N ASN A 52 -11.00 -19.79 3.89
CA ASN A 52 -12.31 -19.78 3.22
C ASN A 52 -12.37 -18.64 2.19
N THR A 53 -12.90 -18.95 1.01
CA THR A 53 -12.66 -18.22 -0.24
C THR A 53 -13.96 -18.03 -1.02
N ASP A 54 -14.83 -17.11 -0.57
CA ASP A 54 -16.17 -16.91 -1.15
C ASP A 54 -16.20 -16.21 -2.53
N SER A 55 -15.15 -15.48 -2.89
CA SER A 55 -15.15 -14.57 -4.05
C SER A 55 -14.15 -14.99 -5.14
N LEU A 56 -14.58 -15.01 -6.40
CA LEU A 56 -13.71 -15.16 -7.58
C LEU A 56 -13.73 -13.89 -8.44
N PHE A 57 -12.58 -13.56 -9.05
CA PHE A 57 -12.47 -12.54 -10.09
C PHE A 57 -12.18 -13.23 -11.43
N VAL A 58 -13.12 -13.15 -12.37
CA VAL A 58 -13.05 -13.82 -13.68
C VAL A 58 -13.12 -12.78 -14.80
N GLU A 59 -12.20 -12.86 -15.77
CA GLU A 59 -12.18 -11.98 -16.94
C GLU A 59 -12.87 -12.67 -18.13
N PHE A 60 -14.18 -12.46 -18.29
CA PHE A 60 -15.00 -13.20 -19.27
C PHE A 60 -14.70 -12.89 -20.74
N ASN A 61 -14.16 -11.71 -21.05
CA ASN A 61 -13.82 -11.29 -22.42
C ASN A 61 -14.90 -11.62 -23.48
N PRO A 62 -16.17 -11.20 -23.27
CA PRO A 62 -17.29 -11.62 -24.11
C PRO A 62 -17.12 -11.17 -25.56
N ARG A 63 -17.67 -11.98 -26.48
CA ARG A 63 -17.59 -11.77 -27.93
C ARG A 63 -18.96 -11.81 -28.58
N ASN A 64 -19.13 -11.04 -29.64
CA ASN A 64 -20.32 -11.08 -30.47
C ASN A 64 -20.43 -12.49 -31.12
N PRO A 65 -21.54 -13.23 -30.96
CA PRO A 65 -21.66 -14.59 -31.49
C PRO A 65 -21.64 -14.70 -33.02
N GLN A 66 -21.99 -13.61 -33.74
CA GLN A 66 -22.07 -13.58 -35.20
C GLN A 66 -20.77 -13.10 -35.86
N THR A 67 -20.11 -12.08 -35.29
CA THR A 67 -18.86 -11.51 -35.85
C THR A 67 -17.59 -12.08 -35.21
N GLY A 68 -17.69 -12.66 -34.01
CA GLY A 68 -16.55 -13.13 -33.21
C GLY A 68 -15.72 -12.00 -32.57
N GLU A 69 -16.07 -10.74 -32.81
CA GLU A 69 -15.37 -9.56 -32.27
C GLU A 69 -15.58 -9.43 -30.76
N ARG A 70 -14.61 -8.86 -30.05
CA ARG A 70 -14.69 -8.62 -28.61
C ARG A 70 -15.67 -7.49 -28.35
N LEU A 71 -16.65 -7.72 -27.47
CA LEU A 71 -17.53 -6.66 -27.01
C LEU A 71 -16.75 -5.70 -26.10
N GLU A 72 -17.10 -4.41 -26.12
CA GLU A 72 -16.49 -3.41 -25.24
C GLU A 72 -17.56 -2.51 -24.59
N GLY A 73 -17.19 -1.81 -23.52
CA GLY A 73 -18.06 -0.87 -22.81
C GLY A 73 -19.36 -1.52 -22.30
N ARG A 74 -20.50 -0.86 -22.53
CA ARG A 74 -21.82 -1.27 -22.01
C ARG A 74 -22.21 -2.68 -22.42
N GLU A 75 -22.01 -3.04 -23.68
CA GLU A 75 -22.38 -4.37 -24.21
C GLU A 75 -21.56 -5.48 -23.55
N ALA A 76 -20.25 -5.26 -23.35
CA ALA A 76 -19.40 -6.20 -22.62
C ALA A 76 -19.83 -6.35 -21.16
N ARG A 77 -20.20 -5.26 -20.48
CA ARG A 77 -20.68 -5.30 -19.10
C ARG A 77 -21.98 -6.09 -18.98
N GLN A 78 -22.97 -5.80 -19.83
CA GLN A 78 -24.24 -6.53 -19.83
C GLN A 78 -24.03 -8.02 -20.10
N ALA A 79 -23.30 -8.36 -21.18
CA ALA A 79 -22.99 -9.75 -21.49
C ALA A 79 -22.22 -10.46 -20.36
N THR A 80 -21.35 -9.75 -19.63
CA THR A 80 -20.65 -10.32 -18.47
C THR A 80 -21.61 -10.61 -17.30
N ILE A 81 -22.54 -9.71 -17.01
CA ILE A 81 -23.58 -9.91 -15.98
C ILE A 81 -24.43 -11.13 -16.34
N ASP A 82 -24.97 -11.16 -17.57
CA ASP A 82 -25.87 -12.21 -18.06
C ASP A 82 -25.18 -13.59 -18.05
N ILE A 83 -23.98 -13.69 -18.63
CA ILE A 83 -23.19 -14.94 -18.69
C ILE A 83 -22.81 -15.42 -17.28
N THR A 84 -22.47 -14.52 -16.35
CA THR A 84 -22.12 -14.93 -14.98
C THR A 84 -23.36 -15.43 -14.24
N GLY A 85 -24.53 -14.83 -14.48
CA GLY A 85 -25.81 -15.32 -13.97
C GLY A 85 -26.12 -16.74 -14.46
N GLU A 86 -26.01 -17.00 -15.76
CA GLU A 86 -26.20 -18.35 -16.33
C GLU A 86 -25.17 -19.36 -15.79
N ALA A 87 -23.90 -18.96 -15.71
CA ALA A 87 -22.82 -19.79 -15.18
C ALA A 87 -23.05 -20.15 -13.70
N GLY A 88 -23.55 -19.21 -12.88
CA GLY A 88 -23.92 -19.46 -11.49
C GLY A 88 -24.99 -20.53 -11.35
N HIS A 89 -26.12 -20.35 -12.04
CA HIS A 89 -27.20 -21.36 -12.08
C HIS A 89 -26.74 -22.74 -12.58
N PHE A 90 -25.70 -22.80 -13.41
CA PHE A 90 -25.09 -24.06 -13.84
C PHE A 90 -24.16 -24.66 -12.78
N ILE A 91 -23.28 -23.86 -12.18
CA ILE A 91 -22.32 -24.28 -11.15
C ILE A 91 -23.04 -24.75 -9.88
N THR A 92 -24.07 -24.04 -9.42
CA THR A 92 -24.85 -24.39 -8.22
C THR A 92 -25.43 -25.80 -8.28
N LYS A 93 -25.76 -26.32 -9.47
CA LYS A 93 -26.26 -27.71 -9.64
C LYS A 93 -25.21 -28.78 -9.30
N ALA A 94 -23.93 -28.42 -9.31
CA ALA A 94 -22.83 -29.29 -8.90
C ALA A 94 -22.43 -29.08 -7.42
N LEU A 95 -23.02 -28.11 -6.73
CA LEU A 95 -22.76 -27.85 -5.31
C LEU A 95 -23.77 -28.60 -4.42
N ALA A 96 -23.32 -29.02 -3.24
CA ALA A 96 -24.21 -29.59 -2.23
C ALA A 96 -25.01 -28.47 -1.55
N ALA A 97 -26.33 -28.63 -1.41
CA ALA A 97 -27.17 -27.68 -0.69
C ALA A 97 -26.66 -27.48 0.77
N PRO A 98 -26.66 -26.24 1.31
CA PRO A 98 -27.28 -25.03 0.78
C PRO A 98 -26.32 -24.09 0.02
N HIS A 99 -25.19 -24.59 -0.51
CA HIS A 99 -24.23 -23.73 -1.21
C HIS A 99 -24.79 -23.24 -2.56
N ASP A 100 -24.45 -22.01 -2.91
CA ASP A 100 -24.85 -21.34 -4.15
C ASP A 100 -23.65 -20.59 -4.75
N PHE A 101 -23.68 -20.32 -6.05
CA PHE A 101 -22.71 -19.53 -6.79
C PHE A 101 -23.44 -18.41 -7.52
N GLU A 102 -23.39 -17.20 -6.97
CA GLU A 102 -24.11 -16.03 -7.48
C GLU A 102 -23.18 -15.03 -8.17
N PHE A 103 -23.75 -14.23 -9.09
CA PHE A 103 -23.10 -13.01 -9.55
C PHE A 103 -23.24 -11.94 -8.48
N ASP A 104 -22.10 -11.41 -8.01
CA ASP A 104 -22.06 -10.33 -7.01
C ASP A 104 -21.86 -8.95 -7.68
N LYS A 105 -20.81 -8.79 -8.50
CA LYS A 105 -20.47 -7.51 -9.15
C LYS A 105 -19.53 -7.65 -10.35
N ALA A 106 -19.65 -6.74 -11.31
CA ALA A 106 -18.71 -6.55 -12.41
C ALA A 106 -17.85 -5.29 -12.21
N PHE A 107 -16.67 -5.24 -12.85
CA PHE A 107 -15.78 -4.06 -12.82
C PHE A 107 -15.30 -3.67 -14.22
N ASP A 108 -15.49 -2.40 -14.60
CA ASP A 108 -14.99 -1.86 -15.87
C ASP A 108 -14.77 -0.33 -15.80
N PRO A 109 -13.52 0.18 -15.67
CA PRO A 109 -12.27 -0.57 -15.57
C PRO A 109 -11.96 -1.04 -14.14
N LEU A 110 -11.01 -1.97 -14.03
CA LEU A 110 -10.42 -2.46 -12.77
C LEU A 110 -8.90 -2.22 -12.75
N LEU A 111 -8.40 -1.67 -11.64
CA LEU A 111 -6.98 -1.58 -11.30
C LEU A 111 -6.71 -2.48 -10.09
N MET A 112 -6.06 -3.61 -10.32
CA MET A 112 -5.67 -4.58 -9.29
C MET A 112 -4.21 -4.34 -8.88
N PHE A 113 -3.98 -3.95 -7.63
CA PHE A 113 -2.63 -3.66 -7.10
C PHE A 113 -2.02 -4.86 -6.39
N SER A 114 -2.84 -5.64 -5.69
CA SER A 114 -2.47 -6.84 -4.92
C SER A 114 -3.75 -7.47 -4.34
N LYS A 115 -3.65 -8.65 -3.73
CA LYS A 115 -4.75 -9.28 -2.99
C LYS A 115 -5.42 -8.26 -2.04
N LYS A 116 -6.75 -8.13 -2.10
CA LYS A 116 -7.58 -7.16 -1.35
C LYS A 116 -7.25 -5.66 -1.58
N ARG A 117 -6.39 -5.33 -2.55
CA ARG A 117 -5.98 -3.96 -2.87
C ARG A 117 -6.32 -3.70 -4.34
N TYR A 118 -7.48 -3.09 -4.57
CA TYR A 118 -7.99 -2.79 -5.91
C TYR A 118 -8.85 -1.53 -5.93
N ALA A 119 -9.04 -0.99 -7.13
CA ALA A 119 -9.89 0.14 -7.41
C ALA A 119 -10.59 -0.04 -8.76
N GLY A 120 -11.87 0.28 -8.87
CA GLY A 120 -12.58 0.13 -10.13
C GLY A 120 -13.97 0.77 -10.11
N ASN A 121 -14.55 0.91 -11.30
CA ASN A 121 -15.95 1.29 -11.46
C ASN A 121 -16.76 -0.01 -11.36
N MET A 122 -17.51 -0.13 -10.26
CA MET A 122 -18.25 -1.32 -9.87
C MET A 122 -19.69 -1.22 -10.34
N TYR A 123 -20.12 -2.23 -11.08
CA TYR A 123 -21.48 -2.41 -11.59
C TYR A 123 -22.10 -3.60 -10.86
N GLU A 124 -23.35 -3.47 -10.45
CA GLU A 124 -24.15 -4.54 -9.84
C GLU A 124 -25.00 -5.16 -10.97
N GLU A 125 -26.31 -5.32 -10.80
CA GLU A 125 -27.21 -5.89 -11.84
C GLU A 125 -27.44 -4.97 -13.06
N ASN A 126 -26.91 -3.73 -13.04
CA ASN A 126 -27.09 -2.73 -14.09
C ASN A 126 -25.76 -2.38 -14.78
N ALA A 127 -25.71 -2.48 -16.12
CA ALA A 127 -24.53 -2.16 -16.93
C ALA A 127 -24.30 -0.66 -17.19
N ASP A 128 -25.22 0.24 -16.80
CA ASP A 128 -25.13 1.68 -17.02
C ASP A 128 -24.59 2.44 -15.79
N ASP A 129 -25.11 2.13 -14.60
CA ASP A 129 -24.77 2.82 -13.36
C ASP A 129 -23.62 2.15 -12.60
N TYR A 130 -22.71 2.95 -12.05
CA TYR A 130 -21.56 2.43 -11.29
C TYR A 130 -21.23 3.22 -10.02
N VAL A 131 -20.50 2.55 -9.13
CA VAL A 131 -19.91 3.15 -7.92
C VAL A 131 -18.40 3.00 -7.95
N HIS A 132 -17.67 4.06 -7.60
CA HIS A 132 -16.22 3.98 -7.36
C HIS A 132 -15.90 3.08 -6.15
N LYS A 133 -15.50 1.84 -6.42
CA LYS A 133 -15.02 0.93 -5.38
C LYS A 133 -13.53 1.15 -5.18
N TYR A 134 -13.14 1.33 -3.92
CA TYR A 134 -11.74 1.40 -3.50
C TYR A 134 -11.56 0.48 -2.30
N MET A 135 -10.73 -0.56 -2.45
CA MET A 135 -10.47 -1.57 -1.41
C MET A 135 -8.98 -1.59 -1.07
N GLY A 136 -8.64 -1.59 0.22
CA GLY A 136 -7.27 -1.68 0.72
C GLY A 136 -6.33 -0.47 0.46
N ILE A 137 -6.70 0.45 -0.44
CA ILE A 137 -5.84 1.58 -0.88
C ILE A 137 -5.90 2.83 0.02
N ALA A 138 -4.93 3.73 -0.17
CA ALA A 138 -4.71 4.94 0.63
C ALA A 138 -5.92 5.90 0.74
N LEU A 139 -6.86 5.89 -0.22
CA LEU A 139 -8.06 6.74 -0.20
C LEU A 139 -9.05 6.37 0.91
N LYS A 140 -9.06 5.12 1.38
CA LYS A 140 -9.92 4.65 2.49
C LYS A 140 -9.23 4.73 3.86
N ARG A 141 -7.91 4.98 3.90
CA ARG A 141 -7.15 5.14 5.15
C ARG A 141 -7.51 6.49 5.82
N ARG A 142 -7.66 6.48 7.14
CA ARG A 142 -8.12 7.65 7.94
C ARG A 142 -6.98 8.49 8.52
N ASP A 143 -5.76 7.99 8.39
CA ASP A 143 -4.54 8.53 8.98
C ASP A 143 -3.64 9.30 8.02
N ASN A 144 -3.99 9.29 6.73
CA ASN A 144 -3.42 10.18 5.73
C ASN A 144 -4.00 11.60 5.87
N ALA A 145 -3.21 12.61 5.54
CA ALA A 145 -3.70 13.99 5.44
C ALA A 145 -4.68 14.14 4.26
N PRO A 146 -5.63 15.10 4.31
CA PRO A 146 -6.63 15.29 3.25
C PRO A 146 -6.05 15.48 1.85
N ILE A 147 -4.83 16.03 1.72
CA ILE A 147 -4.11 16.17 0.45
C ILE A 147 -3.98 14.86 -0.34
N VAL A 148 -3.90 13.71 0.32
CA VAL A 148 -3.88 12.39 -0.35
C VAL A 148 -5.20 12.14 -1.06
N LYS A 149 -6.34 12.43 -0.43
CA LYS A 149 -7.66 12.28 -1.07
C LYS A 149 -7.84 13.26 -2.22
N THR A 150 -7.31 14.47 -2.10
CA THR A 150 -7.35 15.50 -3.16
C THR A 150 -6.53 15.07 -4.38
N ILE A 151 -5.25 14.71 -4.20
CA ILE A 151 -4.35 14.41 -5.33
C ILE A 151 -4.55 12.98 -5.84
N PHE A 152 -4.44 11.96 -4.98
CA PHE A 152 -4.59 10.57 -5.43
C PHE A 152 -6.04 10.28 -5.82
N GLY A 153 -7.03 10.84 -5.13
CA GLY A 153 -8.44 10.66 -5.50
C GLY A 153 -8.80 11.36 -6.81
N GLY A 154 -8.25 12.55 -7.06
CA GLY A 154 -8.38 13.23 -8.36
C GLY A 154 -7.77 12.42 -9.50
N ALA A 155 -6.54 11.92 -9.32
CA ALA A 155 -5.88 11.05 -10.30
C ALA A 155 -6.68 9.76 -10.57
N MET A 156 -7.17 9.09 -9.53
CA MET A 156 -7.95 7.86 -9.67
C MET A 156 -9.26 8.06 -10.46
N ARG A 157 -9.96 9.19 -10.30
CA ARG A 157 -11.14 9.50 -11.13
C ARG A 157 -10.76 9.71 -12.60
N MET A 158 -9.65 10.37 -12.89
CA MET A 158 -9.17 10.54 -14.26
C MET A 158 -8.76 9.20 -14.92
N LEU A 159 -8.16 8.29 -14.15
CA LEU A 159 -7.80 6.95 -14.61
C LEU A 159 -9.02 6.04 -14.83
N LEU A 160 -10.02 6.08 -13.93
CA LEU A 160 -11.18 5.19 -14.01
C LEU A 160 -12.27 5.73 -14.97
N ASP A 161 -12.66 7.00 -14.83
CA ASP A 161 -13.84 7.55 -15.52
C ASP A 161 -13.50 8.03 -16.93
N LYS A 162 -12.33 8.64 -17.09
CA LYS A 162 -11.88 9.23 -18.35
C LYS A 162 -10.87 8.37 -19.11
N ARG A 163 -10.35 7.32 -18.47
CA ARG A 163 -9.23 6.48 -18.96
C ARG A 163 -8.01 7.32 -19.41
N ASP A 164 -7.82 8.49 -18.80
CA ASP A 164 -6.85 9.51 -19.22
C ASP A 164 -5.59 9.50 -18.33
N VAL A 165 -4.65 8.60 -18.65
CA VAL A 165 -3.35 8.51 -17.98
C VAL A 165 -2.53 9.81 -18.13
N ASN A 166 -2.62 10.46 -19.29
CA ASN A 166 -1.87 11.68 -19.60
C ASN A 166 -2.35 12.88 -18.77
N GLY A 167 -3.67 13.08 -18.68
CA GLY A 167 -4.28 14.09 -17.82
C GLY A 167 -4.04 13.80 -16.35
N ALA A 168 -4.20 12.55 -15.91
CA ALA A 168 -3.92 12.16 -14.53
C ALA A 168 -2.46 12.44 -14.14
N PHE A 169 -1.51 12.14 -15.03
CA PHE A 169 -0.09 12.43 -14.84
C PHE A 169 0.18 13.94 -14.70
N ARG A 170 -0.35 14.75 -15.64
CA ARG A 170 -0.21 16.22 -15.59
C ARG A 170 -0.80 16.80 -14.31
N PHE A 171 -1.99 16.36 -13.92
CA PHE A 171 -2.66 16.77 -12.69
C PHE A 171 -1.81 16.46 -11.43
N VAL A 172 -1.26 15.24 -11.31
CA VAL A 172 -0.38 14.90 -10.18
C VAL A 172 0.86 15.80 -10.17
N LYS A 173 1.52 16.00 -11.32
CA LYS A 173 2.70 16.86 -11.41
C LYS A 173 2.40 18.31 -11.02
N GLU A 174 1.29 18.87 -11.49
CA GLU A 174 0.80 20.21 -11.13
C GLU A 174 0.57 20.33 -9.61
N LYS A 175 -0.15 19.37 -9.01
CA LYS A 175 -0.42 19.40 -7.55
C LYS A 175 0.82 19.14 -6.69
N CYS A 176 1.79 18.37 -7.18
CA CYS A 176 3.10 18.28 -6.53
C CYS A 176 3.91 19.58 -6.67
N MET A 177 3.74 20.34 -7.75
CA MET A 177 4.33 21.66 -7.91
C MET A 177 3.66 22.71 -7.02
N GLU A 178 2.35 22.66 -6.80
CA GLU A 178 1.66 23.48 -5.79
C GLU A 178 2.18 23.24 -4.37
N LEU A 179 2.54 22.00 -4.03
CA LEU A 179 3.23 21.65 -2.77
C LEU A 179 4.64 22.23 -2.71
N VAL A 180 5.43 22.17 -3.80
CA VAL A 180 6.77 22.78 -3.88
C VAL A 180 6.72 24.30 -3.71
N ASP A 181 5.71 24.94 -4.30
CA ASP A 181 5.50 26.39 -4.25
C ASP A 181 4.83 26.85 -2.94
N GLY A 182 4.48 25.94 -2.01
CA GLY A 182 3.82 26.26 -0.74
C GLY A 182 2.37 26.76 -0.88
N LYS A 183 1.70 26.48 -1.99
CA LYS A 183 0.34 26.98 -2.32
C LYS A 183 -0.79 26.13 -1.72
N VAL A 184 -0.47 25.19 -0.84
CA VAL A 184 -1.42 24.22 -0.26
C VAL A 184 -1.79 24.64 1.16
N SER A 185 -3.08 24.70 1.47
CA SER A 185 -3.57 25.14 2.77
C SER A 185 -3.22 24.18 3.91
N LEU A 186 -2.99 24.72 5.11
CA LEU A 186 -2.69 23.93 6.31
C LEU A 186 -3.73 22.82 6.55
N GLY A 187 -5.01 23.09 6.30
CA GLY A 187 -6.09 22.08 6.42
C GLY A 187 -5.93 20.86 5.51
N GLN A 188 -5.30 21.00 4.35
CA GLN A 188 -4.98 19.86 3.47
C GLN A 188 -3.80 19.03 4.01
N LEU A 189 -2.93 19.62 4.82
CA LEU A 189 -1.75 18.99 5.42
C LEU A 189 -2.03 18.39 6.81
N THR A 190 -3.10 18.81 7.49
CA THR A 190 -3.41 18.36 8.86
C THR A 190 -3.68 16.86 8.92
N VAL A 191 -2.79 16.12 9.57
CA VAL A 191 -2.99 14.72 9.98
C VAL A 191 -3.69 14.71 11.33
N THR A 192 -4.66 13.81 11.54
CA THR A 192 -5.36 13.69 12.83
C THR A 192 -5.23 12.29 13.43
N LYS A 193 -4.66 12.19 14.63
CA LYS A 193 -4.52 10.93 15.39
C LYS A 193 -5.23 11.06 16.74
N SER A 194 -5.84 9.97 17.22
CA SER A 194 -6.40 9.90 18.57
C SER A 194 -5.29 9.60 19.59
N LEU A 195 -5.31 10.28 20.73
CA LEU A 195 -4.52 9.92 21.90
C LEU A 195 -5.05 8.64 22.55
N ARG A 196 -4.14 7.75 22.94
CA ARG A 196 -4.40 6.62 23.84
C ARG A 196 -4.15 7.03 25.29
N ALA A 197 -4.73 6.30 26.24
CA ALA A 197 -4.41 6.44 27.65
C ALA A 197 -2.94 6.05 27.92
N ASP A 198 -2.47 5.01 27.25
CA ASP A 198 -1.16 4.39 27.42
C ASP A 198 -0.41 4.22 26.09
N TYR A 199 0.92 4.29 26.17
CA TYR A 199 1.85 3.96 25.09
C TYR A 199 3.07 3.27 25.69
N ALA A 200 3.53 2.18 25.06
CA ALA A 200 4.70 1.44 25.53
C ALA A 200 6.01 2.26 25.45
N ASP A 201 6.11 3.17 24.48
CA ASP A 201 7.22 4.12 24.33
C ASP A 201 6.65 5.50 23.95
N PRO A 202 6.20 6.31 24.93
CA PRO A 202 5.57 7.60 24.67
C PRO A 202 6.47 8.57 23.91
N ALA A 203 7.79 8.54 24.16
CA ALA A 203 8.77 9.46 23.59
C ALA A 203 8.94 9.29 22.08
N ARG A 204 8.76 8.07 21.55
CA ARG A 204 8.78 7.82 20.09
C ARG A 204 7.46 8.12 19.38
N ILE A 205 6.35 8.27 20.13
CA ILE A 205 5.03 8.51 19.54
C ILE A 205 4.82 10.01 19.29
N ALA A 206 4.91 10.41 18.02
CA ALA A 206 4.90 11.82 17.61
C ALA A 206 3.75 12.66 18.23
N HIS A 207 2.50 12.17 18.11
CA HIS A 207 1.32 12.89 18.60
C HIS A 207 1.23 12.92 20.14
N LYS A 208 1.88 11.99 20.85
CA LYS A 208 2.01 12.03 22.32
C LYS A 208 3.05 13.06 22.75
N ALA A 209 4.23 13.05 22.13
CA ALA A 209 5.26 14.08 22.34
C ALA A 209 4.75 15.50 22.01
N LEU A 210 3.87 15.65 21.02
CA LEU A 210 3.18 16.92 20.76
C LEU A 210 2.16 17.27 21.86
N ALA A 211 1.36 16.31 22.34
CA ALA A 211 0.44 16.54 23.45
C ALA A 211 1.18 17.03 24.70
N ASP A 212 2.30 16.40 25.05
CA ASP A 212 3.11 16.77 26.22
C ASP A 212 3.73 18.17 26.06
N ARG A 213 4.11 18.55 24.83
CA ARG A 213 4.54 19.93 24.51
C ARG A 213 3.39 20.94 24.66
N ILE A 214 2.18 20.60 24.22
CA ILE A 214 1.00 21.46 24.38
C ILE A 214 0.72 21.66 25.87
N THR A 215 0.66 20.59 26.67
CA THR A 215 0.45 20.64 28.12
C THR A 215 1.51 21.48 28.84
N LEU A 216 2.78 21.42 28.43
CA LEU A 216 3.85 22.25 29.01
C LEU A 216 3.74 23.73 28.61
N ARG A 217 3.26 24.02 27.39
CA ARG A 217 3.10 25.37 26.85
C ARG A 217 1.84 26.06 27.37
N ASP A 218 0.76 25.30 27.52
CA ASP A 218 -0.57 25.75 27.93
C ASP A 218 -1.28 24.61 28.69
N PRO A 219 -1.11 24.53 30.03
CA PRO A 219 -1.75 23.50 30.85
C PRO A 219 -3.28 23.56 30.84
N GLY A 220 -3.88 24.70 30.47
CA GLY A 220 -5.34 24.86 30.43
C GLY A 220 -5.99 24.15 29.24
N ASN A 221 -5.25 24.01 28.14
CA ASN A 221 -5.68 23.32 26.92
C ASN A 221 -4.94 21.98 26.70
N ALA A 222 -4.55 21.31 27.80
CA ALA A 222 -3.85 20.03 27.79
C ALA A 222 -4.71 18.92 27.16
N PRO A 223 -4.27 18.26 26.06
CA PRO A 223 -5.04 17.20 25.42
C PRO A 223 -5.17 15.92 26.28
N ALA A 224 -6.37 15.36 26.36
CA ALA A 224 -6.71 14.19 27.16
C ALA A 224 -6.66 12.87 26.36
N ALA A 225 -6.71 11.74 27.06
CA ALA A 225 -6.85 10.43 26.44
C ALA A 225 -8.20 10.32 25.70
N GLY A 226 -8.19 9.82 24.46
CA GLY A 226 -9.34 9.79 23.56
C GLY A 226 -9.39 10.97 22.57
N ASP A 227 -8.81 12.12 22.92
CA ASP A 227 -8.84 13.33 22.08
C ASP A 227 -8.16 13.13 20.74
N ARG A 228 -8.60 13.90 19.74
CA ARG A 228 -8.07 13.87 18.37
C ARG A 228 -7.18 15.08 18.11
N ILE A 229 -5.86 14.88 18.16
CA ILE A 229 -4.89 15.92 17.86
C ILE A 229 -4.67 16.03 16.36
N GLY A 230 -4.91 17.23 15.82
CA GLY A 230 -4.51 17.65 14.48
C GLY A 230 -3.10 18.24 14.48
N TYR A 231 -2.23 17.74 13.59
CA TYR A 231 -0.85 18.20 13.47
C TYR A 231 -0.38 18.23 12.02
N ILE A 232 0.63 19.05 11.76
CA ILE A 232 1.29 19.20 10.45
C ILE A 232 2.79 18.99 10.65
N TYR A 233 3.45 18.36 9.67
CA TYR A 233 4.91 18.28 9.68
C TYR A 233 5.53 19.63 9.34
N ILE A 234 6.49 20.06 10.15
CA ILE A 234 7.24 21.31 9.98
C ILE A 234 8.65 21.04 9.47
N ALA A 235 9.14 21.93 8.60
CA ALA A 235 10.48 21.86 8.05
C ALA A 235 11.54 22.12 9.14
N ALA A 236 12.73 21.55 8.96
CA ALA A 236 13.88 21.92 9.78
C ALA A 236 14.23 23.40 9.58
N LYS A 237 14.77 24.05 10.62
CA LYS A 237 15.31 25.40 10.49
C LYS A 237 16.48 25.39 9.49
N GLY A 238 16.60 26.44 8.68
CA GLY A 238 17.61 26.51 7.61
C GLY A 238 19.02 26.21 8.12
N GLY A 239 19.70 25.26 7.47
CA GLY A 239 21.04 24.81 7.86
C GLY A 239 21.10 23.72 8.94
N GLN A 240 19.96 23.26 9.48
CA GLN A 240 19.90 22.15 10.45
C GLN A 240 19.37 20.86 9.79
N GLU A 241 19.89 19.70 10.20
CA GLU A 241 19.26 18.42 9.87
C GLU A 241 17.89 18.30 10.54
N ALA A 242 16.93 17.71 9.84
CA ALA A 242 15.63 17.40 10.42
C ALA A 242 15.77 16.35 11.54
N SER A 243 15.14 16.59 12.69
CA SER A 243 15.23 15.67 13.82
C SER A 243 14.81 14.24 13.45
N LYS A 244 15.50 13.27 14.03
CA LYS A 244 15.12 11.85 13.93
C LYS A 244 13.81 11.56 14.68
N LEU A 245 13.49 12.35 15.71
CA LEU A 245 12.27 12.21 16.49
C LEU A 245 11.11 12.89 15.77
N GLN A 246 10.14 12.09 15.33
CA GLN A 246 8.95 12.58 14.60
C GLN A 246 8.15 13.61 15.40
N GLY A 247 8.12 13.49 16.74
CA GLY A 247 7.46 14.46 17.62
C GLY A 247 8.02 15.87 17.50
N GLU A 248 9.33 16.03 17.32
CA GLU A 248 10.00 17.33 17.15
C GLU A 248 9.75 17.97 15.78
N ARG A 249 9.28 17.17 14.80
CA ARG A 249 8.97 17.59 13.43
C ARG A 249 7.49 17.86 13.19
N ILE A 250 6.65 17.86 14.23
CA ILE A 250 5.22 18.16 14.10
C ILE A 250 4.78 19.25 15.07
N GLU A 251 3.76 20.01 14.68
CA GLU A 251 3.14 21.05 15.50
C GLU A 251 1.67 21.31 15.07
N THR A 252 0.90 22.00 15.89
CA THR A 252 -0.52 22.28 15.58
C THR A 252 -0.68 23.32 14.47
N PRO A 253 -1.74 23.27 13.64
CA PRO A 253 -1.99 24.27 12.60
C PRO A 253 -2.08 25.71 13.13
N GLN A 254 -2.61 25.89 14.34
CA GLN A 254 -2.72 27.19 15.00
C GLN A 254 -1.35 27.75 15.36
N PHE A 255 -0.52 26.99 16.07
CA PHE A 255 0.82 27.44 16.47
C PHE A 255 1.73 27.67 15.26
N ILE A 256 1.59 26.85 14.20
CA ILE A 256 2.27 27.05 12.91
C ILE A 256 1.93 28.42 12.31
N LYS A 257 0.67 28.82 12.35
CA LYS A 257 0.21 30.13 11.86
C LYS A 257 0.71 31.28 12.73
N GLU A 258 0.67 31.12 14.05
CA GLU A 258 1.10 32.15 15.02
C GLU A 258 2.62 32.39 15.03
N ASN A 259 3.42 31.36 14.72
CA ASN A 259 4.89 31.39 14.78
C ASN A 259 5.54 31.33 13.39
N GLU A 260 4.74 31.53 12.33
CA GLU A 260 5.17 31.56 10.92
C GLU A 260 6.04 30.35 10.50
N LEU A 261 5.71 29.17 11.02
CA LEU A 261 6.48 27.95 10.75
C LEU A 261 6.20 27.43 9.34
N VAL A 262 7.26 27.01 8.64
CA VAL A 262 7.15 26.46 7.29
C VAL A 262 6.79 24.96 7.35
N PRO A 263 5.71 24.50 6.69
CA PRO A 263 5.41 23.08 6.58
C PRO A 263 6.48 22.30 5.79
N ASP A 264 6.73 21.06 6.18
CA ASP A 264 7.57 20.10 5.44
C ASP A 264 6.78 19.48 4.28
N TYR A 265 6.55 20.26 3.23
CA TYR A 265 5.82 19.81 2.03
C TYR A 265 6.48 18.57 1.37
N ARG A 266 7.81 18.43 1.49
CA ARG A 266 8.57 17.27 1.00
C ARG A 266 8.14 15.99 1.70
N HIS A 267 7.95 16.02 3.02
CA HIS A 267 7.47 14.87 3.79
C HIS A 267 6.16 14.29 3.22
N TYR A 268 5.18 15.14 2.87
CA TYR A 268 3.91 14.69 2.31
C TYR A 268 4.05 14.03 0.93
N ILE A 269 4.95 14.54 0.08
CA ILE A 269 5.25 13.87 -1.21
C ILE A 269 5.84 12.49 -0.95
N GLU A 270 6.95 12.41 -0.21
CA GLU A 270 7.72 11.16 -0.04
C GLU A 270 6.95 10.09 0.75
N HIS A 271 6.22 10.48 1.81
CA HIS A 271 5.67 9.53 2.78
C HIS A 271 4.16 9.27 2.64
N GLN A 272 3.41 10.12 1.91
CA GLN A 272 1.95 9.97 1.78
C GLN A 272 1.45 9.91 0.33
N LEU A 273 2.11 10.58 -0.62
CA LEU A 273 1.65 10.66 -2.02
C LEU A 273 2.39 9.69 -2.94
N GLN A 274 3.73 9.61 -2.82
CA GLN A 274 4.57 8.91 -3.78
C GLN A 274 4.19 7.43 -3.91
N ASN A 275 4.16 6.68 -2.80
CA ASN A 275 3.87 5.24 -2.80
C ASN A 275 2.50 4.91 -3.45
N PRO A 276 1.33 5.40 -2.95
CA PRO A 276 0.04 5.00 -3.49
C PRO A 276 -0.22 5.47 -4.94
N ILE A 277 0.34 6.62 -5.35
CA ILE A 277 0.19 7.08 -6.74
C ILE A 277 1.11 6.27 -7.66
N SER A 278 2.35 6.00 -7.28
CA SER A 278 3.29 5.19 -8.08
C SER A 278 2.77 3.77 -8.29
N GLN A 279 2.04 3.22 -7.32
CA GLN A 279 1.30 1.97 -7.45
C GLN A 279 0.25 1.99 -8.57
N ALA A 280 -0.51 3.07 -8.72
CA ALA A 280 -1.52 3.18 -9.78
C ALA A 280 -0.89 3.38 -11.16
N PHE A 281 0.12 4.24 -11.25
CA PHE A 281 0.81 4.53 -12.51
C PHE A 281 1.81 3.43 -12.92
N GLY A 282 2.28 2.61 -11.98
CA GLY A 282 3.15 1.45 -12.25
C GLY A 282 2.43 0.31 -12.97
N LEU A 283 1.11 0.15 -12.76
CA LEU A 283 0.27 -0.75 -13.56
C LEU A 283 0.21 -0.31 -15.04
N LEU A 284 0.25 1.00 -15.28
CA LEU A 284 0.00 1.63 -16.60
C LEU A 284 1.27 2.32 -17.16
N VAL A 285 2.47 1.89 -16.76
CA VAL A 285 3.71 2.68 -16.91
C VAL A 285 4.05 3.01 -18.37
N GLU A 286 3.67 2.14 -19.31
CA GLU A 286 3.84 2.33 -20.76
C GLU A 286 3.07 3.54 -21.31
N TYR A 287 1.95 3.90 -20.67
CA TYR A 287 1.08 5.00 -21.07
C TYR A 287 1.43 6.34 -20.38
N VAL A 288 2.51 6.37 -19.58
CA VAL A 288 2.91 7.54 -18.79
C VAL A 288 3.81 8.47 -19.60
N PRO A 289 3.55 9.79 -19.66
CA PRO A 289 4.42 10.74 -20.33
C PRO A 289 5.88 10.66 -19.89
N GLY A 290 6.79 10.58 -20.86
CA GLY A 290 8.22 10.41 -20.62
C GLY A 290 8.65 8.96 -20.35
N PHE A 291 7.75 7.99 -20.51
CA PHE A 291 8.13 6.58 -20.63
C PHE A 291 8.98 6.33 -21.89
N ASP A 292 9.90 5.39 -21.76
CA ASP A 292 10.73 4.81 -22.82
C ASP A 292 10.97 3.35 -22.46
N ALA A 293 11.01 2.46 -23.44
CA ALA A 293 11.16 1.02 -23.21
C ALA A 293 12.50 0.67 -22.53
N GLY A 294 13.55 1.48 -22.73
CA GLY A 294 14.83 1.36 -22.05
C GLY A 294 14.73 1.55 -20.52
N LEU A 295 13.68 2.20 -20.02
CA LEU A 295 13.44 2.36 -18.58
C LEU A 295 13.04 1.06 -17.87
N LEU A 296 12.53 0.07 -18.60
CA LEU A 296 12.22 -1.28 -18.09
C LEU A 296 13.36 -2.28 -18.32
N ARG A 297 14.54 -1.82 -18.77
CA ARG A 297 15.71 -2.69 -18.91
C ARG A 297 16.14 -3.24 -17.55
N GLY A 298 16.10 -4.56 -17.41
CA GLY A 298 16.39 -5.25 -16.14
C GLY A 298 15.20 -5.33 -15.17
N CYS A 299 13.99 -4.97 -15.61
CA CYS A 299 12.76 -5.32 -14.90
C CYS A 299 12.65 -6.86 -14.79
N PRO A 300 12.31 -7.42 -13.62
CA PRO A 300 12.03 -8.86 -13.47
C PRO A 300 10.91 -9.34 -14.39
N THR A 301 10.77 -10.67 -14.56
CA THR A 301 9.61 -11.28 -15.21
C THR A 301 8.43 -11.37 -14.24
N ALA A 302 7.23 -11.65 -14.76
CA ALA A 302 6.03 -11.85 -13.93
C ALA A 302 6.10 -13.08 -12.99
N GLU A 303 7.15 -13.92 -13.09
CA GLU A 303 7.44 -14.99 -12.14
C GLU A 303 7.86 -14.44 -10.77
N ASP A 304 8.53 -13.27 -10.75
CA ASP A 304 8.77 -12.45 -9.55
C ASP A 304 7.84 -11.22 -9.61
N LEU A 305 6.53 -11.47 -9.39
CA LEU A 305 5.50 -10.45 -9.51
C LEU A 305 5.74 -9.24 -8.59
N ASP A 306 6.19 -9.47 -7.36
CA ASP A 306 6.50 -8.40 -6.41
C ASP A 306 7.71 -7.56 -6.89
N GLY A 307 8.77 -8.20 -7.40
CA GLY A 307 9.90 -7.52 -8.01
C GLY A 307 9.54 -6.75 -9.29
N TYR A 308 8.68 -7.33 -10.14
CA TYR A 308 8.15 -6.71 -11.36
C TYR A 308 7.34 -5.44 -11.04
N LEU A 309 6.38 -5.53 -10.11
CA LEU A 309 5.56 -4.40 -9.70
C LEU A 309 6.41 -3.31 -9.03
N ALA A 310 7.27 -3.65 -8.06
CA ALA A 310 8.13 -2.68 -7.38
C ALA A 310 9.08 -1.95 -8.35
N PHE A 311 9.57 -2.63 -9.39
CA PHE A 311 10.39 -2.00 -10.43
C PHE A 311 9.59 -0.96 -11.22
N ARG A 312 8.38 -1.31 -11.68
CA ARG A 312 7.49 -0.42 -12.45
C ARG A 312 7.01 0.77 -11.61
N GLU A 313 6.70 0.53 -10.33
CA GLU A 313 6.41 1.57 -9.34
C GLU A 313 7.59 2.55 -9.21
N GLY A 314 8.83 2.06 -9.15
CA GLY A 314 10.02 2.91 -9.13
C GLY A 314 10.19 3.78 -10.38
N VAL A 315 9.87 3.25 -11.57
CA VAL A 315 9.86 4.01 -12.83
C VAL A 315 8.77 5.09 -12.81
N ALA A 316 7.54 4.74 -12.43
CA ALA A 316 6.43 5.69 -12.29
C ALA A 316 6.75 6.80 -11.28
N ALA A 317 7.31 6.45 -10.12
CA ALA A 317 7.72 7.40 -9.09
C ALA A 317 8.72 8.44 -9.61
N ARG A 318 9.72 7.99 -10.38
CA ARG A 318 10.73 8.88 -10.98
C ARG A 318 10.13 9.84 -12.01
N LEU A 319 9.18 9.39 -12.83
CA LEU A 319 8.52 10.20 -13.85
C LEU A 319 7.58 11.26 -13.23
N LEU A 320 6.81 10.87 -12.20
CA LEU A 320 5.85 11.74 -11.51
C LEU A 320 6.53 12.75 -10.57
N PHE A 321 7.37 12.28 -9.65
CA PHE A 321 7.84 13.08 -8.49
C PHE A 321 9.28 13.58 -8.64
N GLY A 322 10.06 13.02 -9.57
CA GLY A 322 11.49 13.31 -9.71
C GLY A 322 11.83 14.78 -10.02
N GLU A 323 10.92 15.55 -10.62
CA GLU A 323 11.11 16.99 -10.80
C GLU A 323 10.89 17.76 -9.48
N SER A 324 9.77 17.49 -8.82
CA SER A 324 9.34 18.14 -7.57
C SER A 324 10.37 17.94 -6.45
N LEU A 325 10.87 16.71 -6.29
CA LEU A 325 11.90 16.37 -5.30
C LEU A 325 13.23 17.09 -5.58
N LYS A 326 13.68 17.14 -6.84
CA LYS A 326 14.88 17.89 -7.24
C LYS A 326 14.74 19.41 -6.99
N ARG A 327 13.53 19.96 -7.02
CA ARG A 327 13.31 21.38 -6.67
C ARG A 327 13.47 21.62 -5.17
N PHE A 328 12.96 20.72 -4.31
CA PHE A 328 13.22 20.79 -2.85
C PHE A 328 14.71 20.70 -2.51
N GLU A 329 15.46 19.82 -3.18
CA GLU A 329 16.91 19.70 -3.00
C GLU A 329 17.63 21.00 -3.37
N LYS A 330 17.35 21.56 -4.56
CA LYS A 330 17.93 22.85 -4.99
C LYS A 330 17.59 24.00 -4.06
N ALA A 331 16.37 24.07 -3.53
CA ALA A 331 15.96 25.08 -2.56
C ALA A 331 16.74 24.94 -1.23
N SER A 332 16.87 23.71 -0.73
CA SER A 332 17.64 23.40 0.48
C SER A 332 19.12 23.77 0.33
N THR A 333 19.78 23.36 -0.77
CA THR A 333 21.19 23.69 -1.04
C THR A 333 21.43 25.19 -1.16
N ARG A 334 20.52 25.94 -1.80
CA ARG A 334 20.60 27.41 -1.85
C ARG A 334 20.47 28.03 -0.46
N SER A 335 19.51 27.59 0.36
CA SER A 335 19.33 28.09 1.73
C SER A 335 20.57 27.82 2.60
N ALA A 336 21.14 26.61 2.52
CA ALA A 336 22.38 26.26 3.21
C ALA A 336 23.56 27.13 2.75
N MET A 337 23.74 27.29 1.43
CA MET A 337 24.80 28.14 0.86
C MET A 337 24.66 29.60 1.32
N THR A 338 23.47 30.19 1.22
CA THR A 338 23.21 31.54 1.73
C THR A 338 23.52 31.67 3.22
N SER A 339 23.18 30.67 4.06
CA SER A 339 23.48 30.69 5.49
C SER A 339 24.99 30.62 5.79
N MET A 340 25.78 29.98 4.93
CA MET A 340 27.24 29.91 5.05
C MET A 340 27.93 31.21 4.59
N PHE A 341 27.44 31.84 3.52
CA PHE A 341 28.03 33.08 3.00
C PHE A 341 27.61 34.34 3.79
N ASN A 342 26.38 34.39 4.35
CA ASN A 342 25.96 35.45 5.27
C ASN A 342 26.43 35.21 6.71
N GLY A 343 27.67 34.74 6.88
CA GLY A 343 28.34 34.46 8.16
C GLY A 343 28.66 35.72 8.98
N LYS A 344 27.62 36.47 9.39
CA LYS A 344 27.65 37.30 10.59
C LYS A 344 26.67 36.69 11.58
N ALA A 345 27.15 36.46 12.81
CA ALA A 345 26.29 36.11 13.92
C ALA A 345 25.33 37.27 14.19
N VAL A 346 24.09 37.15 13.71
CA VAL A 346 22.99 37.99 14.17
C VAL A 346 22.58 37.44 15.52
N ILE A 347 23.13 38.04 16.57
CA ILE A 347 22.50 38.02 17.89
C ILE A 347 21.18 38.77 17.71
N THR A 348 20.09 38.04 17.46
CA THR A 348 18.75 38.62 17.57
C THR A 348 18.58 39.05 19.01
N VAL A 349 18.63 40.36 19.23
CA VAL A 349 18.38 40.98 20.54
C VAL A 349 17.04 40.48 21.05
N MET A 350 17.05 39.81 22.20
CA MET A 350 15.84 39.33 22.83
C MET A 350 14.91 40.50 23.13
N ALA A 351 13.65 40.41 22.69
CA ALA A 351 12.57 41.11 23.38
C ALA A 351 12.57 40.62 24.83
N ARG A 352 12.55 41.56 25.79
CA ARG A 352 12.76 41.25 27.22
C ARG A 352 11.76 40.21 27.72
N PRO A 353 12.21 39.09 28.35
CA PRO A 353 11.29 38.22 29.05
C PRO A 353 10.78 38.92 30.32
N VAL A 354 9.47 38.79 30.58
CA VAL A 354 8.89 39.18 31.87
C VAL A 354 9.42 38.25 32.95
N ARG A 355 9.92 38.80 34.06
CA ARG A 355 10.46 38.03 35.19
C ARG A 355 9.35 37.23 35.88
N HIS A 356 9.42 35.92 35.82
CA HIS A 356 8.91 35.04 36.87
C HIS A 356 10.09 34.38 37.60
N LYS A 357 9.97 34.23 38.93
CA LYS A 357 11.02 33.69 39.79
C LYS A 357 11.19 32.18 39.51
N SER A 358 12.40 31.78 39.14
CA SER A 358 12.80 30.37 39.08
C SER A 358 13.11 29.84 40.49
N VAL A 359 12.56 28.68 40.82
CA VAL A 359 13.07 27.80 41.89
C VAL A 359 13.93 26.73 41.22
N GLU A 360 15.15 26.55 41.69
CA GLU A 360 16.08 25.55 41.14
C GLU A 360 15.73 24.14 41.65
N ILE A 361 15.80 23.16 40.74
CA ILE A 361 15.81 21.73 41.07
C ILE A 361 16.94 21.11 40.24
N GLU A 362 17.88 20.43 40.90
CA GLU A 362 19.04 19.82 40.26
C GLU A 362 18.65 18.68 39.30
N LYS A 363 19.41 18.54 38.21
CA LYS A 363 19.29 17.40 37.29
C LYS A 363 20.33 16.33 37.65
N PRO A 364 19.94 15.05 37.83
CA PRO A 364 20.91 13.98 38.01
C PRO A 364 21.70 13.72 36.71
N GLN A 365 23.00 13.46 36.86
CA GLN A 365 23.88 13.11 35.75
C GLN A 365 23.66 11.65 35.32
N ILE A 366 23.50 11.41 34.02
CA ILE A 366 23.47 10.05 33.44
C ILE A 366 24.61 9.95 32.43
N GLN A 367 25.44 8.92 32.58
CA GLN A 367 26.62 8.69 31.73
C GLN A 367 26.24 8.19 30.32
N PRO A 368 27.02 8.52 29.28
CA PRO A 368 26.67 8.21 27.90
C PRO A 368 26.93 6.74 27.54
N THR A 369 25.87 5.95 27.37
CA THR A 369 25.95 4.61 26.74
C THR A 369 25.76 4.71 25.23
N GLY A 370 26.53 3.90 24.48
CA GLY A 370 26.81 4.07 23.05
C GLY A 370 25.62 4.32 22.11
N THR A 371 25.73 5.40 21.33
CA THR A 371 24.72 5.83 20.35
C THR A 371 24.64 4.89 19.14
N GLN A 372 23.63 4.02 19.10
CA GLN A 372 23.34 3.23 17.91
C GLN A 372 22.79 4.11 16.78
N ARG A 373 23.53 4.21 15.67
CA ARG A 373 23.15 5.02 14.50
C ARG A 373 22.03 4.33 13.70
N VAL A 374 20.81 4.82 13.82
CA VAL A 374 19.71 4.47 12.90
C VAL A 374 19.79 5.25 11.58
N MET A 375 19.82 4.50 10.49
CA MET A 375 19.58 4.90 9.09
C MET A 375 18.06 5.02 8.83
N SER A 376 17.64 5.57 7.69
CA SER A 376 16.21 5.66 7.35
C SER A 376 15.57 4.28 7.21
N ASN A 377 14.33 4.12 7.70
CA ASN A 377 13.64 2.81 7.72
C ASN A 377 13.56 2.18 6.32
N TYR A 378 13.35 2.95 5.25
CA TYR A 378 13.35 2.40 3.88
C TYR A 378 14.68 1.76 3.48
N MET A 379 15.82 2.39 3.82
CA MET A 379 17.14 1.83 3.55
C MET A 379 17.46 0.66 4.49
N TYR A 380 16.98 0.72 5.74
CA TYR A 380 17.15 -0.37 6.69
C TYR A 380 16.33 -1.61 6.29
N ASP A 381 15.05 -1.45 5.97
CA ASP A 381 14.15 -2.54 5.54
C ASP A 381 14.63 -3.14 4.22
N SER A 382 15.05 -2.32 3.25
CA SER A 382 15.68 -2.81 2.00
C SER A 382 17.00 -3.54 2.25
N MET A 383 17.84 -3.07 3.18
CA MET A 383 19.08 -3.75 3.57
C MET A 383 18.81 -5.05 4.36
N VAL A 384 17.79 -5.09 5.22
CA VAL A 384 17.37 -6.27 5.97
C VAL A 384 16.78 -7.32 5.01
N VAL A 385 15.86 -6.94 4.12
CA VAL A 385 15.28 -7.84 3.10
C VAL A 385 16.36 -8.36 2.16
N SER A 386 17.28 -7.52 1.68
CA SER A 386 18.38 -7.98 0.82
C SER A 386 19.38 -8.89 1.55
N ASN A 387 19.62 -8.68 2.85
CA ASN A 387 20.45 -9.59 3.67
C ASN A 387 19.75 -10.92 3.97
N ILE A 388 18.44 -10.92 4.24
CA ILE A 388 17.62 -12.13 4.37
C ILE A 388 17.64 -12.93 3.06
N ASN A 389 17.41 -12.26 1.92
CA ASN A 389 17.43 -12.89 0.61
C ASN A 389 18.82 -13.44 0.23
N LYS A 390 19.91 -12.75 0.60
CA LYS A 390 21.27 -13.28 0.46
C LYS A 390 21.49 -14.53 1.32
N LYS A 391 21.06 -14.51 2.59
CA LYS A 391 21.20 -15.64 3.51
C LYS A 391 20.43 -16.87 3.00
N GLN A 392 19.17 -16.69 2.61
CA GLN A 392 18.34 -17.75 2.02
C GLN A 392 18.94 -18.31 0.71
N ARG A 393 19.53 -17.46 -0.15
CA ARG A 393 20.26 -17.92 -1.35
C ARG A 393 21.50 -18.74 -1.00
N SER A 394 22.28 -18.34 0.01
CA SER A 394 23.42 -19.15 0.48
C SER A 394 23.00 -20.47 1.13
N GLU A 395 21.90 -20.49 1.89
CA GLU A 395 21.37 -21.72 2.50
C GLU A 395 20.84 -22.71 1.45
N ARG A 396 20.13 -22.22 0.42
CA ARG A 396 19.72 -23.06 -0.73
C ARG A 396 20.92 -23.59 -1.52
N ALA A 397 21.96 -22.77 -1.74
CA ALA A 397 23.17 -23.20 -2.42
C ALA A 397 24.00 -24.21 -1.59
N ALA A 398 23.99 -24.11 -0.25
CA ALA A 398 24.62 -25.07 0.64
C ALA A 398 23.88 -26.42 0.61
N LYS A 399 22.54 -26.42 0.77
CA LYS A 399 21.73 -27.64 0.65
C LYS A 399 21.93 -28.35 -0.69
N LYS A 400 21.92 -27.61 -1.80
CA LYS A 400 22.14 -28.21 -3.12
C LYS A 400 23.50 -28.91 -3.23
N LYS A 401 24.56 -28.34 -2.63
CA LYS A 401 25.89 -28.97 -2.58
C LYS A 401 25.96 -30.18 -1.64
N GLU A 402 25.16 -30.22 -0.59
CA GLU A 402 25.02 -31.42 0.26
C GLU A 402 24.25 -32.54 -0.46
N GLU A 403 23.18 -32.19 -1.18
CA GLU A 403 22.39 -33.11 -2.01
C GLU A 403 23.23 -33.68 -3.18
N GLU A 404 23.99 -32.83 -3.88
CA GLU A 404 24.92 -33.25 -4.94
C GLU A 404 25.99 -34.21 -4.37
N LYS A 405 26.64 -33.89 -3.24
CA LYS A 405 27.61 -34.80 -2.59
C LYS A 405 26.99 -36.10 -2.06
N ALA A 406 25.78 -36.06 -1.53
CA ALA A 406 25.07 -37.26 -1.09
C ALA A 406 24.76 -38.18 -2.28
N SER A 407 24.46 -37.61 -3.46
CA SER A 407 24.24 -38.38 -4.68
C SER A 407 25.53 -39.04 -5.21
N GLU A 408 26.67 -38.34 -5.16
CA GLU A 408 27.98 -38.89 -5.53
C GLU A 408 28.37 -40.06 -4.62
N MET A 409 28.25 -39.91 -3.30
CA MET A 409 28.55 -40.98 -2.32
C MET A 409 27.66 -42.23 -2.44
N VAL A 410 26.46 -42.10 -3.01
CA VAL A 410 25.58 -43.25 -3.31
C VAL A 410 25.97 -43.92 -4.62
N SER A 411 26.59 -43.19 -5.56
CA SER A 411 27.10 -43.75 -6.82
C SER A 411 28.41 -44.53 -6.66
N GLU A 412 29.27 -44.18 -5.68
CA GLU A 412 30.52 -44.91 -5.38
C GLU A 412 30.32 -46.21 -4.54
N LYS A 413 29.08 -46.57 -4.21
CA LYS A 413 28.72 -47.78 -3.42
C LYS A 413 27.86 -48.79 -4.18
N LYS A 414 27.86 -48.71 -5.51
CA LYS A 414 27.34 -49.73 -6.44
C LYS A 414 28.45 -50.18 -7.37
#